data_AF-V5GYY3-F1
#
_entry.id   AF-V5GYY3-F1
#
_cell.length_a   1.000
_cell.length_b   1.000
_cell.length_c   1.000
_cell.angle_alpha   90.00
_cell.angle_beta   90.00
_cell.angle_gamma   90.00
#
_symmetry.space_group_name_H-M   'P 1'
#
loop_
_entity.id
_entity.type
_entity.pdbx_description
1 polymer ?
#
loop_
_entity_poly.entity_id
_entity_poly.type
_entity_poly.pdbx_seq_one_letter_code
_entity_poly.pdbx_strand_id
1 'polypeptide(L)'
;MISKAKAAKLVRSLVDYFLDLEAGIGIEVQLCKECIEWAKEERRTFLRQSLEARLVALYFDTGMFAEALLLGSKLLKELKKLDDKNLLVEVQLLESKTYHALSNLPKARAALTSARTTANAIYCPPKMQAALDLQSGILHAADEKDFKTAYSYFYEAFEGFDSVESPKALTALKYMLLSKIMLNNPEDVQQIVSGKLAIKYAGQDIEAMKAVAQASHKRSLADFQQAVKQFKHELEDDVIVRAHLGTLYDNMLEQNLCRIIEPYSRVQVDYVAKTIKLPMAQVEKKLSQMILDAKFHGILDQGEGVLIVFEDTPVDKTYEMALETIQSMSKVVDTLYQKAKKLS
;
A
#
# COMPACT_ATOMS: atom_id res chain seq x y z
N MET A 1 -41.77 4.02 -28.99
CA MET A 1 -41.20 4.95 -27.98
C MET A 1 -40.45 4.14 -26.94
N ILE A 2 -39.15 4.40 -26.75
CA ILE A 2 -38.33 3.73 -25.73
C ILE A 2 -38.68 4.33 -24.35
N SER A 3 -38.84 3.48 -23.32
CA SER A 3 -39.12 3.98 -21.97
C SER A 3 -37.93 4.76 -21.40
N LYS A 4 -38.20 5.78 -20.57
CA LYS A 4 -37.14 6.63 -19.97
C LYS A 4 -36.07 5.82 -19.23
N ALA A 5 -36.45 4.73 -18.56
CA ALA A 5 -35.52 3.81 -17.91
C ALA A 5 -34.62 3.05 -18.90
N LYS A 6 -35.19 2.57 -20.02
CA LYS A 6 -34.41 1.91 -21.09
C LYS A 6 -33.48 2.90 -21.79
N ALA A 7 -33.91 4.14 -21.97
CA ALA A 7 -33.07 5.21 -22.53
C ALA A 7 -31.86 5.51 -21.63
N ALA A 8 -32.04 5.59 -20.31
CA ALA A 8 -30.94 5.77 -19.37
C ALA A 8 -29.93 4.60 -19.41
N LYS A 9 -30.42 3.36 -19.49
CA LYS A 9 -29.55 2.18 -19.65
C LYS A 9 -28.78 2.22 -20.97
N LEU A 10 -29.44 2.60 -22.07
CA LEU A 10 -28.84 2.69 -23.40
C LEU A 10 -27.74 3.76 -23.44
N VAL A 11 -27.99 4.95 -22.88
CA VAL A 11 -26.98 6.03 -22.82
C VAL A 11 -25.77 5.59 -22.02
N ARG A 12 -25.94 4.95 -20.85
CA ARG A 12 -24.80 4.43 -20.06
C ARG A 12 -23.99 3.41 -20.85
N SER A 13 -24.65 2.42 -21.45
CA SER A 13 -23.95 1.40 -22.23
C SER A 13 -23.19 2.00 -23.42
N LEU A 14 -23.78 2.95 -24.15
CA LEU A 14 -23.10 3.59 -25.27
C LEU A 14 -21.89 4.43 -24.83
N VAL A 15 -22.01 5.16 -23.71
CA VAL A 15 -20.89 5.90 -23.13
C VAL A 15 -19.80 4.95 -22.67
N ASP A 16 -20.14 3.86 -21.98
CA ASP A 16 -19.16 2.86 -21.54
C ASP A 16 -18.42 2.22 -22.72
N TYR A 17 -19.14 1.79 -23.77
CA TYR A 17 -18.51 1.27 -24.98
C TYR A 17 -17.63 2.32 -25.70
N PHE A 18 -18.01 3.59 -25.66
CA PHE A 18 -17.22 4.65 -26.27
C PHE A 18 -15.92 4.92 -25.48
N LEU A 19 -16.00 4.90 -24.15
CA LEU A 19 -14.84 5.08 -23.28
C LEU A 19 -13.88 3.88 -23.37
N ASP A 20 -14.38 2.69 -23.66
CA ASP A 20 -13.55 1.50 -23.86
C ASP A 20 -12.84 1.47 -25.24
N LEU A 21 -13.17 2.38 -26.17
CA LEU A 21 -12.61 2.44 -27.52
C LEU A 21 -11.30 3.26 -27.63
N GLU A 22 -10.74 3.75 -26.51
CA GLU A 22 -9.51 4.57 -26.47
C GLU A 22 -9.50 5.71 -27.49
N ALA A 23 -10.63 6.43 -27.61
CA ALA A 23 -10.84 7.44 -28.66
C ALA A 23 -10.06 8.75 -28.42
N GLY A 24 -9.36 8.87 -27.29
CA GLY A 24 -8.46 9.98 -26.98
C GLY A 24 -8.99 10.88 -25.86
N ILE A 25 -8.07 11.25 -24.96
CA ILE A 25 -8.30 11.89 -23.65
C ILE A 25 -9.22 13.13 -23.71
N GLY A 26 -9.22 13.89 -24.81
CA GLY A 26 -10.05 15.09 -24.96
C GLY A 26 -11.49 14.82 -25.41
N ILE A 27 -11.70 13.83 -26.28
CA ILE A 27 -13.00 13.56 -26.90
C ILE A 27 -13.91 12.85 -25.90
N GLU A 28 -13.36 11.96 -25.09
CA GLU A 28 -14.07 11.23 -24.04
C GLU A 28 -14.64 12.18 -22.98
N VAL A 29 -13.84 13.15 -22.53
CA VAL A 29 -14.26 14.18 -21.56
C VAL A 29 -15.33 15.08 -22.17
N GLN A 30 -15.16 15.48 -23.43
CA GLN A 30 -16.12 16.34 -24.11
C GLN A 30 -17.48 15.64 -24.30
N LEU A 31 -17.48 14.38 -24.75
CA LEU A 31 -18.70 13.59 -24.89
C LEU A 31 -19.42 13.43 -23.54
N CYS A 32 -18.68 13.16 -22.46
CA CYS A 32 -19.27 13.06 -21.12
C CYS A 32 -19.91 14.38 -20.68
N LYS A 33 -19.27 15.53 -20.96
CA LYS A 33 -19.82 16.86 -20.68
C LYS A 33 -21.08 17.14 -21.49
N GLU A 34 -21.10 16.81 -22.78
CA GLU A 34 -22.27 16.95 -23.65
C GLU A 34 -23.44 16.07 -23.18
N CYS A 35 -23.18 14.82 -22.79
CA CYS A 35 -24.19 13.93 -22.22
C CYS A 35 -24.76 14.45 -20.90
N ILE A 36 -23.92 15.10 -20.07
CA ILE A 36 -24.34 15.73 -18.81
C ILE A 36 -25.22 16.96 -19.07
N GLU A 37 -24.86 17.81 -20.02
CA GLU A 37 -25.68 18.98 -20.41
C GLU A 37 -27.04 18.54 -20.94
N TRP A 38 -27.07 17.55 -21.85
CA TRP A 38 -28.33 16.98 -22.32
C TRP A 38 -29.17 16.40 -21.18
N ALA A 39 -28.55 15.72 -20.22
CA ALA A 39 -29.26 15.20 -19.05
C ALA A 39 -29.82 16.31 -18.13
N LYS A 40 -29.18 17.50 -18.09
CA LYS A 40 -29.70 18.68 -17.39
C LYS A 40 -30.88 19.29 -18.13
N GLU A 41 -30.80 19.44 -19.45
CA GLU A 41 -31.88 19.97 -20.29
C GLU A 41 -33.15 19.12 -20.17
N GLU A 42 -33.00 17.80 -20.22
CA GLU A 42 -34.12 16.87 -20.06
C GLU A 42 -34.55 16.63 -18.60
N ARG A 43 -33.92 17.33 -17.63
CA ARG A 43 -34.19 17.22 -16.18
C ARG A 43 -34.10 15.79 -15.64
N ARG A 44 -33.17 14.97 -16.17
CA ARG A 44 -32.94 13.58 -15.75
C ARG A 44 -31.88 13.49 -14.65
N THR A 45 -32.27 13.75 -13.41
CA THR A 45 -31.36 13.83 -12.24
C THR A 45 -30.50 12.57 -12.03
N PHE A 46 -31.10 11.38 -11.98
CA PHE A 46 -30.38 10.12 -11.75
C PHE A 46 -29.41 9.77 -12.89
N LEU A 47 -29.78 10.09 -14.14
CA LEU A 47 -28.90 9.85 -15.28
C LEU A 47 -27.70 10.80 -15.23
N ARG A 48 -27.94 12.09 -14.96
CA ARG A 48 -26.89 13.08 -14.77
C ARG A 48 -25.90 12.66 -13.68
N GLN A 49 -26.37 12.23 -12.52
CA GLN A 49 -25.49 11.83 -11.40
C GLN A 49 -24.62 10.61 -11.75
N SER A 50 -25.19 9.63 -12.45
CA SER A 50 -24.45 8.47 -12.96
C SER A 50 -23.40 8.87 -14.00
N LEU A 51 -23.71 9.82 -14.89
CA LEU A 51 -22.75 10.36 -15.86
C LEU A 51 -21.66 11.21 -15.18
N GLU A 52 -22.01 11.98 -14.15
CA GLU A 52 -21.05 12.75 -13.35
C GLU A 52 -20.10 11.82 -12.59
N ALA A 53 -20.58 10.70 -12.02
CA ALA A 53 -19.72 9.69 -11.40
C ALA A 53 -18.76 9.06 -12.43
N ARG A 54 -19.25 8.75 -13.64
CA ARG A 54 -18.41 8.24 -14.73
C ARG A 54 -17.36 9.27 -15.18
N LEU A 55 -17.73 10.55 -15.24
CA LEU A 55 -16.80 11.64 -15.55
C LEU A 55 -15.74 11.81 -14.45
N VAL A 56 -16.09 11.65 -13.17
CA VAL A 56 -15.10 11.63 -12.08
C VAL A 56 -14.11 10.48 -12.24
N ALA A 57 -14.58 9.28 -12.61
CA ALA A 57 -13.70 8.16 -12.92
C ALA A 57 -12.76 8.46 -14.10
N LEU A 58 -13.29 9.06 -15.17
CA LEU A 58 -12.49 9.47 -16.32
C LEU A 58 -11.44 10.52 -15.96
N TYR A 59 -11.79 11.51 -15.13
CA TYR A 59 -10.80 12.48 -14.64
C TYR A 59 -9.72 11.84 -13.78
N PHE A 60 -10.03 10.79 -13.03
CA PHE A 60 -9.04 10.03 -12.30
C PHE A 60 -8.11 9.28 -13.26
N ASP A 61 -8.66 8.57 -14.25
CA ASP A 61 -7.89 7.79 -15.23
C ASP A 61 -6.97 8.67 -16.10
N THR A 62 -7.38 9.92 -16.37
CA THR A 62 -6.61 10.91 -17.14
C THR A 62 -5.64 11.75 -16.29
N GLY A 63 -5.61 11.55 -14.97
CA GLY A 63 -4.73 12.29 -14.05
C GLY A 63 -5.19 13.72 -13.71
N MET A 64 -6.41 14.11 -14.09
CA MET A 64 -7.01 15.42 -13.80
C MET A 64 -7.61 15.47 -12.38
N PHE A 65 -6.77 15.28 -11.36
CA PHE A 65 -7.20 15.09 -9.98
C PHE A 65 -7.94 16.29 -9.37
N ALA A 66 -7.58 17.52 -9.75
CA ALA A 66 -8.23 18.73 -9.21
C ALA A 66 -9.69 18.86 -9.69
N GLU A 67 -9.96 18.57 -10.96
CA GLU A 67 -11.31 18.59 -11.53
C GLU A 67 -12.15 17.43 -10.98
N ALA A 68 -11.53 16.24 -10.82
CA ALA A 68 -12.17 15.09 -10.17
C ALA A 68 -12.66 15.42 -8.76
N LEU A 69 -11.84 16.07 -7.93
CA LEU A 69 -12.23 16.47 -6.57
C LEU A 69 -13.32 17.54 -6.53
N LEU A 70 -13.27 18.51 -7.45
CA LEU A 70 -14.28 19.57 -7.52
C LEU A 70 -15.65 18.99 -7.89
N LEU A 71 -15.70 18.16 -8.93
CA LEU A 71 -16.92 17.50 -9.37
C LEU A 71 -17.42 16.49 -8.33
N GLY A 72 -16.53 15.67 -7.78
CA GLY A 72 -16.83 14.71 -6.72
C GLY A 72 -17.40 15.37 -5.46
N SER A 73 -16.80 16.47 -5.00
CA SER A 73 -17.30 17.22 -3.82
C SER A 73 -18.71 17.78 -4.05
N LYS A 74 -19.02 18.24 -5.26
CA LYS A 74 -20.36 18.71 -5.62
C LYS A 74 -21.36 17.55 -5.62
N LEU A 75 -21.00 16.44 -6.28
CA LEU A 75 -21.83 15.25 -6.39
C LEU A 75 -22.12 14.62 -5.02
N LEU A 76 -21.13 14.57 -4.12
CA LEU A 76 -21.30 14.06 -2.76
C LEU A 76 -22.29 14.88 -1.92
N LYS A 77 -22.33 16.21 -2.08
CA LYS A 77 -23.32 17.07 -1.39
C LYS A 77 -24.75 16.76 -1.83
N GLU A 78 -24.93 16.37 -3.10
CA GLU A 78 -26.22 15.98 -3.65
C GLU A 78 -26.59 14.55 -3.23
N LEU A 79 -25.68 13.60 -3.38
CA LEU A 79 -25.90 12.18 -3.06
C LEU A 79 -26.16 11.95 -1.56
N LYS A 80 -25.56 12.72 -0.66
CA LYS A 80 -25.85 12.64 0.79
C LYS A 80 -27.29 12.99 1.16
N LYS A 81 -28.02 13.70 0.28
CA LYS A 81 -29.44 14.06 0.49
C LYS A 81 -30.40 13.05 -0.14
N LEU A 82 -29.87 12.07 -0.87
CA LEU A 82 -30.62 11.05 -1.60
C LEU A 82 -30.37 9.67 -1.00
N ASP A 83 -31.22 8.70 -1.33
CA ASP A 83 -31.15 7.33 -0.78
C ASP A 83 -30.35 6.36 -1.67
N ASP A 84 -29.77 6.82 -2.79
CA ASP A 84 -28.92 5.99 -3.65
C ASP A 84 -27.51 5.85 -3.04
N LYS A 85 -27.42 4.97 -2.05
CA LYS A 85 -26.19 4.68 -1.31
C LYS A 85 -25.14 3.92 -2.14
N ASN A 86 -25.54 3.20 -3.19
CA ASN A 86 -24.60 2.49 -4.07
C ASN A 86 -23.73 3.50 -4.83
N LEU A 87 -24.36 4.50 -5.46
CA LEU A 87 -23.64 5.55 -6.17
C LEU A 87 -22.82 6.42 -5.21
N LEU A 88 -23.31 6.63 -3.99
CA LEU A 88 -22.56 7.35 -2.95
C LEU A 88 -21.24 6.63 -2.59
N VAL A 89 -21.26 5.32 -2.38
CA VAL A 89 -20.05 4.53 -2.08
C VAL A 89 -19.06 4.60 -3.24
N GLU A 90 -19.53 4.51 -4.49
CA GLU A 90 -18.66 4.58 -5.67
C GLU A 90 -17.91 5.91 -5.75
N VAL A 91 -18.62 7.03 -5.55
CA VAL A 91 -18.01 8.38 -5.60
C VAL A 91 -17.08 8.61 -4.41
N GLN A 92 -17.42 8.13 -3.21
CA GLN A 92 -16.53 8.20 -2.04
C GLN A 92 -15.26 7.37 -2.22
N LEU A 93 -15.35 6.21 -2.88
CA LEU A 93 -14.19 5.39 -3.22
C LEU A 93 -13.28 6.09 -4.24
N LEU A 94 -13.85 6.72 -5.28
CA LEU A 94 -13.10 7.53 -6.24
C LEU A 94 -12.43 8.74 -5.59
N GLU A 95 -13.12 9.40 -4.65
CA GLU A 95 -12.54 10.48 -3.85
C GLU A 95 -11.33 9.98 -3.03
N SER A 96 -11.45 8.83 -2.38
CA SER A 96 -10.34 8.20 -1.64
C SER A 96 -9.14 7.92 -2.55
N LYS A 97 -9.37 7.36 -3.74
CA LYS A 97 -8.32 7.10 -4.74
C LYS A 97 -7.66 8.38 -5.24
N THR A 98 -8.44 9.42 -5.49
CA THR A 98 -7.93 10.72 -5.97
C THR A 98 -7.09 11.40 -4.90
N TYR A 99 -7.51 11.38 -3.63
CA TYR A 99 -6.69 11.90 -2.54
C TYR A 99 -5.41 11.08 -2.32
N HIS A 100 -5.46 9.76 -2.50
CA HIS A 100 -4.27 8.91 -2.45
C HIS A 100 -3.29 9.27 -3.58
N ALA A 101 -3.76 9.46 -4.81
CA ALA A 101 -2.92 9.89 -5.93
C ALA A 101 -2.26 11.26 -5.69
N LEU A 102 -2.95 12.17 -4.99
CA LEU A 102 -2.40 13.46 -4.53
C LEU A 102 -1.56 13.35 -3.25
N SER A 103 -1.26 12.14 -2.77
CA SER A 103 -0.52 11.88 -1.52
C SER A 103 -1.14 12.48 -0.24
N ASN A 104 -2.45 12.75 -0.25
CA ASN A 104 -3.18 13.24 0.93
C ASN A 104 -3.80 12.06 1.71
N LEU A 105 -2.96 11.34 2.47
CA LEU A 105 -3.35 10.14 3.21
C LEU A 105 -4.48 10.36 4.24
N PRO A 106 -4.48 11.43 5.06
CA PRO A 106 -5.52 11.64 6.06
C PRO A 106 -6.91 11.80 5.45
N LYS A 107 -7.02 12.55 4.33
CA LYS A 107 -8.29 12.73 3.62
C LYS A 107 -8.70 11.47 2.86
N ALA A 108 -7.75 10.75 2.25
CA ALA A 108 -8.02 9.48 1.58
C ALA A 108 -8.63 8.46 2.55
N ARG A 109 -8.09 8.40 3.78
CA ARG A 109 -8.59 7.55 4.86
C ARG A 109 -9.98 7.98 5.32
N ALA A 110 -10.20 9.26 5.57
CA ALA A 110 -11.52 9.77 5.98
C ALA A 110 -12.62 9.47 4.94
N ALA A 111 -12.30 9.62 3.65
CA ALA A 111 -13.19 9.25 2.55
C ALA A 111 -13.48 7.74 2.54
N LEU A 112 -12.46 6.89 2.74
CA LEU A 112 -12.63 5.44 2.82
C LEU A 112 -13.46 5.00 4.03
N THR A 113 -13.24 5.57 5.22
CA THR A 113 -14.05 5.29 6.42
C THR A 113 -15.52 5.65 6.17
N SER A 114 -15.77 6.76 5.47
CA SER A 114 -17.12 7.16 5.06
C SER A 114 -17.73 6.16 4.07
N ALA A 115 -16.94 5.70 3.09
CA ALA A 115 -17.35 4.68 2.12
C ALA A 115 -17.72 3.35 2.79
N ARG A 116 -16.90 2.87 3.74
CA ARG A 116 -17.17 1.62 4.48
C ARG A 116 -18.40 1.73 5.38
N THR A 117 -18.58 2.86 6.06
CA THR A 117 -19.79 3.09 6.88
C THR A 117 -21.04 3.05 6.03
N THR A 118 -20.99 3.65 4.84
CA THR A 118 -22.11 3.65 3.89
C THR A 118 -22.33 2.27 3.30
N ALA A 119 -21.26 1.54 2.97
CA ALA A 119 -21.30 0.17 2.46
C ALA A 119 -21.92 -0.80 3.48
N ASN A 120 -21.62 -0.67 4.77
CA ASN A 120 -22.23 -1.51 5.81
C ASN A 120 -23.75 -1.33 5.95
N ALA A 121 -24.27 -0.18 5.51
CA ALA A 121 -25.70 0.11 5.55
C ALA A 121 -26.47 -0.48 4.35
N ILE A 122 -25.77 -1.09 3.40
CA ILE A 122 -26.34 -1.68 2.18
C ILE A 122 -25.76 -3.08 1.92
N TYR A 123 -26.45 -3.87 1.12
CA TYR A 123 -25.86 -5.08 0.56
C TYR A 123 -25.05 -4.70 -0.68
N CYS A 124 -23.75 -4.44 -0.49
CA CYS A 124 -22.85 -4.05 -1.57
C CYS A 124 -22.64 -5.21 -2.57
N PRO A 125 -22.63 -4.94 -3.88
CA PRO A 125 -22.25 -5.95 -4.85
C PRO A 125 -20.78 -6.39 -4.64
N PRO A 126 -20.43 -7.68 -4.87
CA PRO A 126 -19.10 -8.21 -4.57
C PRO A 126 -17.95 -7.42 -5.20
N LYS A 127 -18.13 -6.92 -6.43
CA LYS A 127 -17.13 -6.08 -7.13
C LYS A 127 -16.85 -4.76 -6.42
N MET A 128 -17.86 -4.15 -5.80
CA MET A 128 -17.71 -2.89 -5.06
C MET A 128 -17.08 -3.14 -3.69
N GLN A 129 -17.49 -4.21 -3.01
CA GLN A 129 -16.89 -4.65 -1.75
C GLN A 129 -15.39 -4.93 -1.93
N ALA A 130 -15.03 -5.75 -2.93
CA ALA A 130 -13.64 -6.04 -3.26
C ALA A 130 -12.82 -4.78 -3.60
N ALA A 131 -13.43 -3.77 -4.23
CA ALA A 131 -12.76 -2.51 -4.53
C ALA A 131 -12.54 -1.63 -3.28
N LEU A 132 -13.44 -1.69 -2.28
CA LEU A 132 -13.25 -1.05 -0.98
C LEU A 132 -12.14 -1.74 -0.18
N ASP A 133 -12.10 -3.07 -0.20
CA ASP A 133 -11.07 -3.85 0.49
C ASP A 133 -9.69 -3.64 -0.17
N LEU A 134 -9.62 -3.61 -1.50
CA LEU A 134 -8.39 -3.26 -2.23
C LEU A 134 -7.87 -1.87 -1.82
N GLN A 135 -8.75 -0.85 -1.80
CA GLN A 135 -8.36 0.50 -1.37
C GLN A 135 -7.95 0.55 0.10
N SER A 136 -8.58 -0.26 0.96
CA SER A 136 -8.20 -0.39 2.37
C SER A 136 -6.77 -0.93 2.49
N GLY A 137 -6.46 -2.01 1.78
CA GLY A 137 -5.11 -2.58 1.74
C GLY A 137 -4.06 -1.56 1.27
N ILE A 138 -4.37 -0.78 0.23
CA ILE A 138 -3.48 0.25 -0.30
C ILE A 138 -3.18 1.34 0.74
N LEU A 139 -4.20 1.84 1.44
CA LEU A 139 -4.00 2.88 2.45
C LEU A 139 -3.25 2.35 3.68
N HIS A 140 -3.52 1.13 4.14
CA HIS A 140 -2.76 0.52 5.25
C HIS A 140 -1.29 0.27 4.87
N ALA A 141 -1.03 -0.15 3.63
CA ALA A 141 0.32 -0.32 3.11
C ALA A 141 1.08 1.01 2.98
N ALA A 142 0.42 2.07 2.52
CA ALA A 142 1.04 3.38 2.27
C ALA A 142 1.26 4.22 3.53
N ASP A 143 0.35 4.17 4.51
CA ASP A 143 0.33 5.09 5.66
C ASP A 143 0.93 4.46 6.93
N GLU A 144 0.50 3.26 7.28
CA GLU A 144 0.82 2.62 8.57
C GLU A 144 1.99 1.63 8.49
N LYS A 145 2.46 1.32 7.28
CA LYS A 145 3.37 0.19 7.00
C LYS A 145 2.87 -1.13 7.63
N ASP A 146 1.57 -1.23 7.90
CA ASP A 146 0.96 -2.43 8.47
C ASP A 146 0.60 -3.38 7.33
N PHE A 147 1.63 -4.06 6.83
CA PHE A 147 1.48 -5.04 5.76
C PHE A 147 0.74 -6.31 6.21
N LYS A 148 0.55 -6.54 7.52
CA LYS A 148 -0.22 -7.68 8.03
C LYS A 148 -1.70 -7.48 7.81
N THR A 149 -2.24 -6.33 8.22
CA THR A 149 -3.64 -6.01 7.98
C THR A 149 -3.91 -5.73 6.51
N ALA A 150 -2.98 -5.07 5.80
CA ALA A 150 -3.09 -4.86 4.36
C ALA A 150 -3.21 -6.20 3.60
N TYR A 151 -2.42 -7.21 3.97
CA TYR A 151 -2.52 -8.56 3.39
C TYR A 151 -3.92 -9.15 3.55
N SER A 152 -4.53 -9.06 4.74
CA SER A 152 -5.89 -9.55 4.96
C SER A 152 -6.91 -8.84 4.07
N TYR A 153 -6.82 -7.52 3.92
CA TYR A 153 -7.70 -6.78 3.01
C TYR A 153 -7.48 -7.17 1.53
N PHE A 154 -6.24 -7.39 1.10
CA PHE A 154 -5.95 -7.84 -0.26
C PHE A 154 -6.44 -9.27 -0.52
N TYR A 155 -6.42 -10.14 0.49
CA TYR A 155 -6.95 -11.49 0.38
C TYR A 155 -8.48 -11.49 0.16
N GLU A 156 -9.22 -10.74 0.99
CA GLU A 156 -10.67 -10.56 0.82
C GLU A 156 -11.02 -9.94 -0.54
N ALA A 157 -10.24 -8.94 -0.97
CA ALA A 157 -10.39 -8.34 -2.29
C ALA A 157 -10.15 -9.36 -3.42
N PHE A 158 -9.16 -10.23 -3.27
CA PHE A 158 -8.86 -11.29 -4.24
C PHE A 158 -10.01 -12.30 -4.35
N GLU A 159 -10.53 -12.82 -3.23
CA GLU A 159 -11.67 -13.75 -3.24
C GLU A 159 -12.93 -13.10 -3.85
N GLY A 160 -13.16 -11.83 -3.52
CA GLY A 160 -14.27 -11.04 -4.08
C GLY A 160 -14.14 -10.79 -5.59
N PHE A 161 -12.93 -10.59 -6.11
CA PHE A 161 -12.70 -10.41 -7.55
C PHE A 161 -12.67 -11.74 -8.32
N ASP A 162 -12.16 -12.81 -7.72
CA ASP A 162 -12.12 -14.16 -8.33
C ASP A 162 -13.54 -14.71 -8.52
N SER A 163 -14.41 -14.52 -7.53
CA SER A 163 -15.83 -14.92 -7.61
C SER A 163 -16.59 -14.25 -8.78
N VAL A 164 -16.10 -13.10 -9.26
CA VAL A 164 -16.69 -12.30 -10.35
C VAL A 164 -15.85 -12.40 -11.63
N GLU A 165 -14.76 -13.17 -11.63
CA GLU A 165 -13.78 -13.30 -12.73
C GLU A 165 -13.30 -11.95 -13.29
N SER A 166 -13.05 -11.00 -12.39
CA SER A 166 -12.60 -9.65 -12.75
C SER A 166 -11.08 -9.64 -13.02
N PRO A 167 -10.60 -8.89 -14.03
CA PRO A 167 -9.16 -8.74 -14.30
C PRO A 167 -8.40 -8.10 -13.12
N LYS A 168 -9.11 -7.40 -12.23
CA LYS A 168 -8.55 -6.81 -10.99
C LYS A 168 -8.13 -7.85 -9.95
N ALA A 169 -8.54 -9.12 -10.10
CA ALA A 169 -8.07 -10.22 -9.25
C ALA A 169 -6.54 -10.37 -9.34
N LEU A 170 -5.97 -10.21 -10.54
CA LEU A 170 -4.53 -10.29 -10.74
C LEU A 170 -3.77 -9.16 -10.01
N THR A 171 -4.31 -7.94 -10.04
CA THR A 171 -3.77 -6.80 -9.27
C THR A 171 -3.84 -7.04 -7.76
N ALA A 172 -4.97 -7.57 -7.26
CA ALA A 172 -5.12 -7.90 -5.84
C ALA A 172 -4.12 -8.99 -5.40
N LEU A 173 -3.94 -10.03 -6.22
CA LEU A 173 -2.95 -11.08 -6.00
C LEU A 173 -1.52 -10.50 -5.96
N LYS A 174 -1.18 -9.60 -6.90
CA LYS A 174 0.12 -8.91 -6.92
C LYS A 174 0.38 -8.13 -5.63
N TYR A 175 -0.59 -7.37 -5.13
CA TYR A 175 -0.45 -6.62 -3.86
C TYR A 175 -0.42 -7.53 -2.62
N MET A 176 -1.10 -8.67 -2.68
CA MET A 176 -1.00 -9.70 -1.65
C MET A 176 0.41 -10.28 -1.56
N LEU A 177 1.01 -10.63 -2.71
CA LEU A 177 2.41 -11.12 -2.77
C LEU A 177 3.38 -10.03 -2.31
N LEU A 178 3.15 -8.77 -2.71
CA LEU A 178 3.99 -7.63 -2.29
C LEU A 178 3.98 -7.48 -0.77
N SER A 179 2.80 -7.53 -0.15
CA SER A 179 2.68 -7.44 1.31
C SER A 179 3.48 -8.54 2.02
N LYS A 180 3.47 -9.77 1.50
CA LYS A 180 4.26 -10.88 2.08
C LYS A 180 5.77 -10.70 1.92
N ILE A 181 6.22 -10.15 0.78
CA ILE A 181 7.63 -9.78 0.57
C ILE A 181 8.03 -8.67 1.55
N MET A 182 7.18 -7.66 1.74
CA MET A 182 7.42 -6.55 2.68
C MET A 182 7.42 -7.00 4.16
N LEU A 183 6.71 -8.07 4.49
CA LEU A 183 6.74 -8.72 5.82
C LEU A 183 7.97 -9.61 6.04
N ASN A 184 8.91 -9.67 5.10
CA ASN A 184 10.09 -10.54 5.13
C ASN A 184 9.77 -12.05 5.19
N ASN A 185 8.61 -12.47 4.67
CA ASN A 185 8.20 -13.88 4.59
C ASN A 185 8.13 -14.35 3.12
N PRO A 186 9.26 -14.47 2.40
CA PRO A 186 9.27 -14.87 0.99
C PRO A 186 8.88 -16.34 0.76
N GLU A 187 8.93 -17.20 1.79
CA GLU A 187 8.52 -18.61 1.71
C GLU A 187 7.01 -18.75 1.50
N ASP A 188 6.22 -17.95 2.23
CA ASP A 188 4.76 -17.89 2.07
C ASP A 188 4.37 -17.53 0.63
N VAL A 189 5.15 -16.65 -0.03
CA VAL A 189 4.91 -16.25 -1.42
C VAL A 189 4.97 -17.45 -2.35
N GLN A 190 5.96 -18.34 -2.17
CA GLN A 190 6.09 -19.55 -2.99
C GLN A 190 4.91 -20.50 -2.79
N GLN A 191 4.42 -20.62 -1.55
CA GLN A 191 3.25 -21.44 -1.23
C GLN A 191 1.97 -20.86 -1.83
N ILE A 192 1.76 -19.54 -1.74
CA ILE A 192 0.60 -18.85 -2.30
C ILE A 192 0.58 -18.99 -3.83
N VAL A 193 1.71 -18.78 -4.51
CA VAL A 193 1.81 -18.93 -5.97
C VAL A 193 1.58 -20.37 -6.42
N SER A 194 1.94 -21.35 -5.59
CA SER A 194 1.69 -22.77 -5.85
C SER A 194 0.25 -23.20 -5.53
N GLY A 195 -0.56 -22.30 -4.96
CA GLY A 195 -1.95 -22.54 -4.63
C GLY A 195 -2.84 -22.64 -5.88
N LYS A 196 -3.87 -23.50 -5.81
CA LYS A 196 -4.79 -23.79 -6.95
C LYS A 196 -5.40 -22.53 -7.57
N LEU A 197 -5.76 -21.54 -6.76
CA LEU A 197 -6.37 -20.28 -7.22
C LEU A 197 -5.36 -19.36 -7.92
N ALA A 198 -4.12 -19.30 -7.43
CA ALA A 198 -3.07 -18.48 -8.02
C ALA A 198 -2.60 -19.03 -9.38
N ILE A 199 -2.65 -20.35 -9.58
CA ILE A 199 -2.29 -20.99 -10.86
C ILE A 199 -3.22 -20.52 -12.01
N LYS A 200 -4.49 -20.23 -11.73
CA LYS A 200 -5.44 -19.70 -12.72
C LYS A 200 -4.99 -18.35 -13.28
N TYR A 201 -4.29 -17.55 -12.47
CA TYR A 201 -3.83 -16.20 -12.80
C TYR A 201 -2.34 -16.16 -13.14
N ALA A 202 -1.73 -17.30 -13.48
CA ALA A 202 -0.32 -17.38 -13.87
C ALA A 202 -0.01 -16.43 -15.05
N GLY A 203 1.01 -15.60 -14.88
CA GLY A 203 1.41 -14.60 -15.87
C GLY A 203 2.69 -13.86 -15.45
N GLN A 204 3.12 -12.90 -16.27
CA GLN A 204 4.36 -12.16 -16.08
C GLN A 204 4.37 -11.39 -14.74
N ASP A 205 3.24 -10.84 -14.29
CA ASP A 205 3.14 -10.18 -12.98
C ASP A 205 3.49 -11.11 -11.81
N ILE A 206 3.05 -12.37 -11.86
CA ILE A 206 3.34 -13.34 -10.80
C ILE A 206 4.80 -13.80 -10.89
N GLU A 207 5.33 -13.97 -12.09
CA GLU A 207 6.75 -14.30 -12.30
C GLU A 207 7.67 -13.21 -11.77
N ALA A 208 7.33 -11.93 -11.99
CA ALA A 208 8.04 -10.79 -11.44
C ALA A 208 8.07 -10.85 -9.89
N MET A 209 6.91 -11.05 -9.26
CA MET A 209 6.82 -11.17 -7.81
C MET A 209 7.56 -12.39 -7.26
N LYS A 210 7.55 -13.51 -7.99
CA LYS A 210 8.32 -14.71 -7.64
C LYS A 210 9.82 -14.48 -7.73
N ALA A 211 10.30 -13.79 -8.76
CA ALA A 211 11.71 -13.44 -8.91
C ALA A 211 12.18 -12.52 -7.79
N VAL A 212 11.38 -11.50 -7.44
CA VAL A 212 11.65 -10.60 -6.30
C VAL A 212 11.64 -11.36 -4.97
N ALA A 213 10.68 -12.27 -4.76
CA ALA A 213 10.63 -13.10 -3.55
C ALA A 213 11.83 -14.06 -3.45
N GLN A 214 12.28 -14.64 -4.56
CA GLN A 214 13.49 -15.47 -4.59
C GLN A 214 14.76 -14.66 -4.29
N ALA A 215 14.86 -13.45 -4.81
CA ALA A 215 15.96 -12.55 -4.51
C ALA A 215 15.98 -12.18 -3.01
N SER A 216 14.80 -11.87 -2.44
CA SER A 216 14.61 -11.62 -1.00
C SER A 216 15.02 -12.82 -0.15
N HIS A 217 14.56 -14.03 -0.50
CA HIS A 217 14.95 -15.26 0.21
C HIS A 217 16.46 -15.54 0.15
N LYS A 218 17.08 -15.35 -1.01
CA LYS A 218 18.55 -15.48 -1.17
C LYS A 218 19.32 -14.30 -0.58
N ARG A 219 18.66 -13.23 -0.14
CA ARG A 219 19.28 -11.96 0.28
C ARG A 219 20.27 -11.40 -0.75
N SER A 220 20.00 -11.59 -2.05
CA SER A 220 20.88 -11.19 -3.14
C SER A 220 20.39 -9.89 -3.78
N LEU A 221 21.16 -8.81 -3.62
CA LEU A 221 20.86 -7.52 -4.26
C LEU A 221 21.03 -7.58 -5.79
N ALA A 222 21.97 -8.39 -6.28
CA ALA A 222 22.22 -8.53 -7.71
C ALA A 222 21.02 -9.16 -8.43
N ASP A 223 20.46 -10.24 -7.86
CA ASP A 223 19.28 -10.92 -8.38
C ASP A 223 18.07 -9.98 -8.38
N PHE A 224 17.93 -9.15 -7.33
CA PHE A 224 16.87 -8.15 -7.24
C PHE A 224 17.00 -7.08 -8.34
N GLN A 225 18.19 -6.51 -8.55
CA GLN A 225 18.40 -5.53 -9.62
C GLN A 225 18.17 -6.12 -11.01
N GLN A 226 18.51 -7.40 -11.21
CA GLN A 226 18.24 -8.11 -12.45
C GLN A 226 16.73 -8.31 -12.65
N ALA A 227 16.00 -8.72 -11.60
CA ALA A 227 14.55 -8.88 -11.65
C ALA A 227 13.84 -7.55 -11.94
N VAL A 228 14.25 -6.45 -11.30
CA VAL A 228 13.68 -5.10 -11.54
C VAL A 228 13.94 -4.64 -12.99
N LYS A 229 15.12 -4.92 -13.55
CA LYS A 229 15.43 -4.59 -14.95
C LYS A 229 14.65 -5.43 -15.96
N GLN A 230 14.43 -6.70 -15.67
CA GLN A 230 13.72 -7.62 -16.56
C GLN A 230 12.22 -7.33 -16.57
N PHE A 231 11.64 -7.06 -15.40
CA PHE A 231 10.19 -6.84 -15.21
C PHE A 231 9.88 -5.37 -14.95
N LYS A 232 10.49 -4.47 -15.74
CA LYS A 232 10.40 -3.03 -15.53
C LYS A 232 8.97 -2.52 -15.68
N HIS A 233 8.26 -3.00 -16.69
CA HIS A 233 6.87 -2.62 -16.96
C HIS A 233 5.95 -3.07 -15.82
N GLU A 234 6.14 -4.28 -15.30
CA GLU A 234 5.29 -4.82 -14.24
C GLU A 234 5.58 -4.17 -12.88
N LEU A 235 6.82 -3.74 -12.62
CA LEU A 235 7.23 -3.23 -11.30
C LEU A 235 7.24 -1.70 -11.20
N GLU A 236 7.66 -0.97 -12.26
CA GLU A 236 7.75 0.49 -12.23
C GLU A 236 6.46 1.21 -12.67
N ASP A 237 5.67 0.62 -13.57
CA ASP A 237 4.43 1.26 -14.05
C ASP A 237 3.32 1.18 -13.00
N ASP A 238 3.38 0.19 -12.10
CA ASP A 238 2.48 0.09 -10.96
C ASP A 238 2.89 1.09 -9.87
N VAL A 239 2.09 2.16 -9.73
CA VAL A 239 2.32 3.27 -8.79
C VAL A 239 2.54 2.77 -7.36
N ILE A 240 1.87 1.68 -6.96
CA ILE A 240 1.89 1.16 -5.60
C ILE A 240 3.15 0.34 -5.36
N VAL A 241 3.48 -0.55 -6.30
CA VAL A 241 4.73 -1.33 -6.24
C VAL A 241 5.91 -0.40 -6.24
N ARG A 242 5.95 0.59 -7.14
CA ARG A 242 7.02 1.60 -7.22
C ARG A 242 7.26 2.33 -5.92
N ALA A 243 6.20 2.69 -5.19
CA ALA A 243 6.33 3.35 -3.88
C ALA A 243 7.05 2.45 -2.85
N HIS A 244 6.82 1.14 -2.92
CA HIS A 244 7.41 0.16 -2.00
C HIS A 244 8.77 -0.39 -2.47
N LEU A 245 9.11 -0.30 -3.77
CA LEU A 245 10.40 -0.76 -4.30
C LEU A 245 11.58 -0.05 -3.64
N GLY A 246 11.47 1.25 -3.34
CA GLY A 246 12.53 2.00 -2.65
C GLY A 246 12.80 1.44 -1.26
N THR A 247 11.74 1.23 -0.48
CA THR A 247 11.85 0.63 0.86
C THR A 247 12.33 -0.82 0.82
N LEU A 248 11.91 -1.58 -0.20
CA LEU A 248 12.34 -2.96 -0.38
C LEU A 248 13.82 -3.03 -0.75
N TYR A 249 14.31 -2.11 -1.60
CA TYR A 249 15.74 -2.00 -1.92
C TYR A 249 16.56 -1.72 -0.66
N ASP A 250 16.12 -0.79 0.19
CA ASP A 250 16.78 -0.49 1.45
C ASP A 250 16.81 -1.73 2.38
N ASN A 251 15.69 -2.40 2.56
CA ASN A 251 15.60 -3.60 3.40
C ASN A 251 16.49 -4.75 2.86
N MET A 252 16.53 -4.95 1.54
CA MET A 252 17.37 -5.98 0.93
C MET A 252 18.86 -5.64 1.01
N LEU A 253 19.22 -4.37 0.84
CA LEU A 253 20.60 -3.91 1.03
C LEU A 253 21.05 -4.17 2.47
N GLU A 254 20.21 -3.88 3.45
CA GLU A 254 20.48 -4.13 4.87
C GLU A 254 20.62 -5.62 5.17
N GLN A 255 19.71 -6.46 4.69
CA GLN A 255 19.79 -7.91 4.89
C GLN A 255 21.03 -8.53 4.24
N ASN A 256 21.42 -8.04 3.06
CA ASN A 256 22.62 -8.48 2.37
C ASN A 256 23.89 -8.02 3.12
N LEU A 257 23.90 -6.78 3.64
CA LEU A 257 24.98 -6.29 4.50
C LEU A 257 25.10 -7.16 5.76
N CYS A 258 23.99 -7.43 6.47
CA CYS A 258 23.98 -8.31 7.64
C CYS A 258 24.56 -9.69 7.32
N ARG A 259 24.16 -10.30 6.19
CA ARG A 259 24.69 -11.60 5.76
C ARG A 259 26.21 -11.60 5.53
N ILE A 260 26.75 -10.50 5.00
CA ILE A 260 28.19 -10.38 4.70
C ILE A 260 28.99 -10.15 5.99
N ILE A 261 28.44 -9.40 6.95
CA ILE A 261 29.14 -9.06 8.21
C ILE A 261 29.01 -10.13 9.30
N GLU A 262 27.93 -10.92 9.30
CA GLU A 262 27.61 -11.94 10.32
C GLU A 262 28.79 -12.88 10.69
N PRO A 263 29.62 -13.38 9.75
CA PRO A 263 30.74 -14.26 10.10
C PRO A 263 32.01 -13.53 10.58
N TYR A 264 32.05 -12.20 10.60
CA TYR A 264 33.27 -11.43 10.88
C TYR A 264 33.11 -10.49 12.08
N SER A 265 34.01 -10.59 13.06
CA SER A 265 34.11 -9.60 14.16
C SER A 265 34.76 -8.28 13.71
N ARG A 266 35.62 -8.34 12.69
CA ARG A 266 36.31 -7.18 12.11
C ARG A 266 36.38 -7.35 10.59
N VAL A 267 35.83 -6.40 9.83
CA VAL A 267 35.76 -6.49 8.36
C VAL A 267 36.13 -5.16 7.69
N GLN A 268 36.94 -5.23 6.64
CA GLN A 268 37.28 -4.04 5.84
C GLN A 268 36.09 -3.60 4.99
N VAL A 269 35.79 -2.30 4.99
CA VAL A 269 34.66 -1.75 4.22
C VAL A 269 34.88 -1.91 2.71
N ASP A 270 36.13 -1.89 2.24
CA ASP A 270 36.49 -2.16 0.83
C ASP A 270 36.11 -3.59 0.40
N TYR A 271 36.28 -4.59 1.27
CA TYR A 271 35.88 -5.97 1.01
C TYR A 271 34.35 -6.08 0.90
N VAL A 272 33.61 -5.42 1.79
CA VAL A 272 32.14 -5.37 1.76
C VAL A 272 31.66 -4.69 0.47
N ALA A 273 32.28 -3.57 0.09
CA ALA A 273 31.95 -2.82 -1.13
C ALA A 273 32.17 -3.64 -2.40
N LYS A 274 33.31 -4.34 -2.51
CA LYS A 274 33.61 -5.26 -3.63
C LYS A 274 32.61 -6.40 -3.72
N THR A 275 32.19 -6.96 -2.60
CA THR A 275 31.23 -8.07 -2.54
C THR A 275 29.84 -7.64 -3.01
N ILE A 276 29.40 -6.44 -2.62
CA ILE A 276 28.09 -5.87 -3.00
C ILE A 276 28.12 -5.21 -4.39
N LYS A 277 29.31 -4.93 -4.93
CA LYS A 277 29.51 -4.19 -6.19
C LYS A 277 28.92 -2.78 -6.16
N LEU A 278 29.05 -2.10 -5.01
CA LEU A 278 28.64 -0.71 -4.83
C LEU A 278 29.84 0.16 -4.41
N PRO A 279 29.81 1.48 -4.66
CA PRO A 279 30.87 2.38 -4.22
C PRO A 279 31.03 2.37 -2.70
N MET A 280 32.28 2.41 -2.23
CA MET A 280 32.62 2.40 -0.80
C MET A 280 31.86 3.50 -0.02
N ALA A 281 31.78 4.72 -0.56
CA ALA A 281 31.08 5.83 0.08
C ALA A 281 29.58 5.55 0.36
N GLN A 282 28.91 4.81 -0.53
CA GLN A 282 27.50 4.46 -0.35
C GLN A 282 27.34 3.38 0.71
N VAL A 283 28.23 2.38 0.71
CA VAL A 283 28.23 1.29 1.70
C VAL A 283 28.54 1.83 3.09
N GLU A 284 29.55 2.70 3.22
CA GLU A 284 29.91 3.34 4.49
C GLU A 284 28.76 4.19 5.05
N LYS A 285 28.13 5.00 4.19
CA LYS A 285 26.96 5.79 4.60
C LYS A 285 25.82 4.90 5.07
N LYS A 286 25.53 3.80 4.36
CA LYS A 286 24.45 2.88 4.78
C LYS A 286 24.79 2.14 6.07
N LEU A 287 26.03 1.68 6.24
CA LEU A 287 26.49 1.06 7.49
C LEU A 287 26.37 2.04 8.67
N SER A 288 26.76 3.30 8.49
CA SER A 288 26.60 4.33 9.52
C SER A 288 25.14 4.55 9.91
N GLN A 289 24.22 4.55 8.94
CA GLN A 289 22.79 4.64 9.19
C GLN A 289 22.27 3.42 9.94
N MET A 290 22.70 2.20 9.59
CA MET A 290 22.29 0.98 10.27
C MET A 290 22.77 0.92 11.73
N ILE A 291 23.96 1.44 12.02
CA ILE A 291 24.49 1.57 13.39
C ILE A 291 23.66 2.59 14.18
N LEU A 292 23.34 3.74 13.58
CA LEU A 292 22.48 4.76 14.21
C LEU A 292 21.05 4.25 14.47
N ASP A 293 20.50 3.45 13.55
CA ASP A 293 19.19 2.80 13.67
C ASP A 293 19.21 1.60 14.64
N ALA A 294 20.36 1.30 15.27
CA ALA A 294 20.57 0.17 16.19
C ALA A 294 20.19 -1.20 15.60
N LYS A 295 20.36 -1.39 14.29
CA LYS A 295 20.06 -2.67 13.61
C LYS A 295 21.09 -3.75 13.88
N PHE A 296 22.33 -3.36 14.14
CA PHE A 296 23.40 -4.24 14.61
C PHE A 296 24.37 -3.43 15.48
N HIS A 297 25.05 -4.09 16.41
CA HIS A 297 26.03 -3.46 17.28
C HIS A 297 27.40 -3.44 16.61
N GLY A 298 27.86 -2.26 16.21
CA GLY A 298 29.18 -2.09 15.64
C GLY A 298 29.65 -0.66 15.66
N ILE A 299 30.96 -0.47 15.49
CA ILE A 299 31.58 0.84 15.30
C ILE A 299 32.34 0.86 13.97
N LEU A 300 32.26 1.99 13.28
CA LEU A 300 32.94 2.20 12.01
C LEU A 300 34.16 3.08 12.23
N ASP A 301 35.35 2.52 11.98
CA ASP A 301 36.60 3.27 11.99
C ASP A 301 36.86 3.81 10.58
N GLN A 302 36.63 5.12 10.41
CA GLN A 302 36.83 5.82 9.14
C GLN A 302 38.31 6.03 8.78
N GLY A 303 39.22 5.97 9.77
CA GLY A 303 40.66 6.15 9.53
C GLY A 303 41.28 4.93 8.86
N GLU A 304 41.00 3.74 9.40
CA GLU A 304 41.48 2.47 8.83
C GLU A 304 40.50 1.84 7.81
N GLY A 305 39.27 2.36 7.71
CA GLY A 305 38.24 1.83 6.81
C GLY A 305 37.73 0.45 7.24
N VAL A 306 37.57 0.24 8.55
CA VAL A 306 37.23 -1.05 9.14
C VAL A 306 35.96 -0.95 9.99
N LEU A 307 35.06 -1.90 9.77
CA LEU A 307 33.89 -2.12 10.62
C LEU A 307 34.24 -3.15 11.70
N ILE A 308 34.04 -2.78 12.96
CA ILE A 308 34.16 -3.67 14.11
C ILE A 308 32.74 -4.00 14.57
N VAL A 309 32.39 -5.27 14.55
CA VAL A 309 31.09 -5.78 15.01
C VAL A 309 31.27 -6.30 16.43
N PHE A 310 30.46 -5.80 17.35
CA PHE A 310 30.46 -6.26 18.73
C PHE A 310 29.45 -7.40 18.89
N GLU A 311 29.80 -8.38 19.73
CA GLU A 311 28.80 -9.33 20.21
C GLU A 311 27.79 -8.59 21.09
N ASP A 312 26.52 -8.99 21.03
CA ASP A 312 25.48 -8.47 21.89
C ASP A 312 25.90 -8.69 23.35
N THR A 313 26.32 -7.62 24.03
CA THR A 313 26.63 -7.69 25.46
C THR A 313 25.35 -8.07 26.18
N PRO A 314 25.28 -9.22 26.87
CA PRO A 314 24.10 -9.59 27.62
C PRO A 314 23.85 -8.50 28.65
N VAL A 315 22.66 -7.91 28.62
CA VAL A 315 22.26 -6.91 29.61
C VAL A 315 22.34 -7.59 30.98
N ASP A 316 23.24 -7.09 31.83
CA ASP A 316 23.48 -7.68 33.13
C ASP A 316 22.19 -7.56 33.96
N LYS A 317 21.60 -8.71 34.33
CA LYS A 317 20.38 -8.78 35.16
C LYS A 317 20.51 -7.97 36.45
N THR A 318 21.75 -7.77 36.91
CA THR A 318 22.13 -6.93 38.04
C THR A 318 21.65 -5.49 37.89
N TYR A 319 21.70 -4.89 36.69
CA TYR A 319 21.24 -3.52 36.47
C TYR A 319 19.70 -3.41 36.54
N GLU A 320 18.99 -4.40 36.00
CA GLU A 320 17.53 -4.47 36.09
C GLU A 320 17.08 -4.64 37.55
N MET A 321 17.73 -5.54 38.30
CA MET A 321 17.49 -5.72 39.73
C MET A 321 17.85 -4.46 40.55
N ALA A 322 18.91 -3.73 40.19
CA ALA A 322 19.26 -2.46 40.83
C ALA A 322 18.18 -1.39 40.59
N LEU A 323 17.62 -1.31 39.38
CA LEU A 323 16.52 -0.40 39.08
C LEU A 323 15.23 -0.78 39.84
N GLU A 324 14.90 -2.07 39.92
CA GLU A 324 13.75 -2.57 40.69
C GLU A 324 13.89 -2.30 42.19
N THR A 325 15.10 -2.46 42.73
CA THR A 325 15.37 -2.16 44.16
C THR A 325 15.28 -0.66 44.45
N ILE A 326 15.76 0.21 43.55
CA ILE A 326 15.56 1.67 43.66
C ILE A 326 14.07 2.03 43.65
N GLN A 327 13.28 1.46 42.72
CA GLN A 327 11.84 1.68 42.69
C GLN A 327 11.14 1.16 43.95
N SER A 328 11.57 0.02 44.47
CA SER A 328 11.04 -0.56 45.70
C SER A 328 11.35 0.31 46.92
N MET A 329 12.56 0.86 47.02
CA MET A 329 12.90 1.84 48.07
C MET A 329 12.01 3.09 47.99
N SER A 330 11.75 3.62 46.78
CA SER A 330 10.84 4.77 46.63
C SER A 330 9.43 4.45 47.16
N LYS A 331 8.87 3.29 46.83
CA LYS A 331 7.56 2.84 47.34
C LYS A 331 7.55 2.69 48.87
N VAL A 332 8.66 2.23 49.46
CA VAL A 332 8.81 2.12 50.92
C VAL A 332 8.83 3.50 51.57
N VAL A 333 9.51 4.48 50.99
CA VAL A 333 9.52 5.87 51.49
C VAL A 333 8.12 6.48 51.43
N ASP A 334 7.37 6.27 50.34
CA ASP A 334 6.00 6.78 50.20
C ASP A 334 5.04 6.16 51.23
N THR A 335 5.15 4.84 51.45
CA THR A 335 4.33 4.14 52.46
C THR A 335 4.69 4.55 53.88
N LEU A 336 5.96 4.84 54.17
CA LEU A 336 6.39 5.41 55.45
C LEU A 336 5.79 6.80 55.68
N TYR A 337 5.79 7.67 54.67
CA TYR A 337 5.13 8.98 54.74
C TYR A 337 3.63 8.87 55.02
N GLN A 338 2.94 7.95 54.35
CA GLN A 338 1.51 7.72 54.59
C GLN A 338 1.23 7.16 55.98
N LYS A 339 2.09 6.27 56.50
CA LYS A 339 1.97 5.73 57.85
C LYS A 339 2.25 6.80 58.91
N ALA A 340 3.26 7.64 58.71
CA ALA A 340 3.57 8.76 59.61
C ALA A 340 2.40 9.76 59.68
N LYS A 341 1.76 10.06 58.54
CA LYS A 341 0.57 10.93 58.47
C LYS A 341 -0.68 10.35 59.16
N LYS A 342 -0.73 9.04 59.38
CA LYS A 342 -1.83 8.37 60.12
C LYS A 342 -1.58 8.28 61.63
N LEU A 343 -0.34 8.49 62.06
CA LEU A 343 0.09 8.46 63.46
C LEU A 343 0.12 9.85 64.11
N SER A 344 0.24 10.90 63.29
CA SER A 344 -0.16 12.27 63.60
C SER A 344 -1.65 12.45 63.44
#